data_AF-A0A833GEV2-F1
#
_entry.id   AF-A0A833GEV2-F1
#
_cell.length_a   1.000
_cell.length_b   1.000
_cell.length_c   1.000
_cell.angle_alpha   90.00
_cell.angle_beta   90.00
_cell.angle_gamma   90.00
#
_symmetry.space_group_name_H-M   'P 1'
#
loop_
_entity.id
_entity.type
_entity.pdbx_description
1 polymer ?
#
loop_
_entity_poly.entity_id
_entity_poly.type
_entity_poly.pdbx_seq_one_letter_code
_entity_poly.pdbx_strand_id
1 'polypeptide(L)'
;MKMLPANFRSGDELERGVLTELRGKKAPKNFSESLRWYQRTLSEADQLAARITELREIGKKAPLLPEFEAALAKVLADHTAVERVSRTSARYSNLGQGRQVDRNMGKFGQNLDEVLAAIQFDLQLVRDNLRETISEFRKVSEVANEGGLAALILSGRASFPELVMQGEDMMTTFIRFYGLACMTTIVATMQVYPKGLEFLPQPKRK
;
A
#
# COMPACT_ATOMS: atom_id res chain seq x y z
N MET A 1 11.27 -0.85 13.99
CA MET A 1 10.09 -0.34 13.24
C MET A 1 8.88 -0.46 14.16
N LYS A 2 8.26 0.65 14.61
CA LYS A 2 7.04 0.56 15.44
C LYS A 2 5.91 0.04 14.56
N MET A 3 5.35 -1.14 14.80
CA MET A 3 4.24 -1.62 13.98
C MET A 3 3.01 -0.72 14.16
N LEU A 4 2.17 -0.63 13.12
CA LEU A 4 0.83 -0.08 13.27
C LEU A 4 0.17 -0.80 14.45
N PRO A 5 -0.41 -0.09 15.43
CA PRO A 5 -1.15 -0.73 16.51
C PRO A 5 -2.18 -1.69 15.92
N ALA A 6 -2.30 -2.89 16.48
CA ALA A 6 -3.28 -3.88 16.01
C ALA A 6 -4.73 -3.35 15.99
N ASN A 7 -4.98 -2.27 16.74
CA ASN A 7 -6.27 -1.62 16.87
C ASN A 7 -6.29 -0.20 16.27
N PHE A 8 -5.33 0.17 15.42
CA PHE A 8 -5.38 1.48 14.78
C PHE A 8 -6.55 1.51 13.79
N ARG A 9 -7.48 2.43 14.03
CA ARG A 9 -8.63 2.71 13.17
C ARG A 9 -8.74 4.21 13.01
N SER A 10 -8.43 4.72 11.83
CA SER A 10 -8.53 6.16 11.57
C SER A 10 -9.99 6.60 11.59
N GLY A 11 -10.94 5.69 11.29
CA GLY A 11 -12.36 5.90 11.52
C GLY A 11 -12.71 6.21 12.99
N ASP A 12 -12.15 5.45 13.95
CA ASP A 12 -12.39 5.68 15.39
C ASP A 12 -11.84 7.04 15.83
N GLU A 13 -10.68 7.44 15.31
CA GLU A 13 -10.07 8.75 15.61
C GLU A 13 -10.89 9.91 15.03
N LEU A 14 -11.47 9.73 13.84
CA LEU A 14 -12.42 10.68 13.23
C LEU A 14 -13.68 10.81 14.10
N GLU A 15 -14.29 9.69 14.49
CA GLU A 15 -15.49 9.68 15.35
C GLU A 15 -15.21 10.37 16.69
N ARG A 16 -14.10 10.03 17.35
CA ARG A 16 -13.67 10.69 18.60
C ARG A 16 -13.46 12.19 18.40
N GLY A 17 -12.93 12.60 17.24
CA GLY A 17 -12.77 14.00 16.88
C GLY A 17 -14.11 14.76 16.84
N VAL A 18 -15.08 14.21 16.10
CA VAL A 18 -16.44 14.77 15.98
C VAL A 18 -17.13 14.84 17.35
N LEU A 19 -17.11 13.75 18.13
CA LEU A 19 -17.73 13.70 19.45
C LEU A 19 -17.10 14.69 20.44
N THR A 20 -15.80 14.93 20.34
CA THR A 20 -15.09 15.90 21.19
C THR A 20 -15.53 17.33 20.87
N GLU A 21 -15.71 17.65 19.60
CA GLU A 21 -16.20 18.97 19.16
C GLU A 21 -17.66 19.21 19.52
N LEU A 22 -18.53 18.20 19.40
CA LEU A 22 -19.91 18.27 19.89
C LEU A 22 -20.01 18.53 21.41
N ARG A 23 -18.96 18.21 22.17
CA ARG A 23 -18.83 18.52 23.60
C ARG A 23 -18.19 19.90 23.87
N GLY A 24 -18.02 20.72 22.84
CA GLY A 24 -17.46 22.07 22.92
C GLY A 24 -15.92 22.11 23.00
N LYS A 25 -15.21 21.03 22.68
CA LYS A 25 -13.74 20.96 22.74
C LYS A 25 -13.13 20.70 21.36
N LYS A 26 -12.03 21.37 21.04
CA LYS A 26 -11.27 21.09 19.81
C LYS A 26 -10.52 19.76 19.93
N ALA A 27 -10.40 19.01 18.84
CA ALA A 27 -9.79 17.66 18.84
C ALA A 27 -8.60 17.48 17.86
N PRO A 28 -7.61 18.39 17.82
CA PRO A 28 -6.56 18.35 16.81
C PRO A 28 -5.58 17.17 16.95
N LYS A 29 -5.47 16.60 18.16
CA LYS A 29 -4.50 15.52 18.45
C LYS A 29 -4.82 14.23 17.68
N ASN A 30 -6.09 13.84 17.60
CA ASN A 30 -6.55 12.61 16.96
C ASN A 30 -6.25 12.60 15.45
N PHE A 31 -6.37 13.78 14.81
CA PHE A 31 -6.03 13.99 13.40
C PHE A 31 -4.53 13.91 13.15
N SER A 32 -3.74 14.49 14.05
CA SER A 32 -2.28 14.50 13.93
C SER A 32 -1.67 13.09 14.00
N GLU A 33 -2.25 12.20 14.80
CA GLU A 33 -1.80 10.81 14.89
C GLU A 33 -2.17 10.01 13.64
N SER A 34 -3.42 10.11 13.19
CA SER A 34 -3.87 9.43 11.97
C SER A 34 -3.05 9.86 10.76
N LEU A 35 -2.86 11.17 10.58
CA LEU A 35 -2.03 11.73 9.51
C LEU A 35 -0.60 11.19 9.55
N ARG A 36 0.00 11.04 10.74
CA ARG A 36 1.36 10.49 10.89
C ARG A 36 1.44 9.04 10.43
N TRP A 37 0.42 8.23 10.71
CA TRP A 37 0.37 6.84 10.22
C TRP A 37 0.24 6.77 8.71
N TYR A 38 -0.66 7.54 8.10
CA TYR A 38 -0.77 7.62 6.64
C TYR A 38 0.54 8.04 5.96
N GLN A 39 1.20 9.09 6.46
CA GLN A 39 2.48 9.57 5.94
C GLN A 39 3.57 8.51 6.03
N ARG A 40 3.60 7.78 7.13
CA ARG A 40 4.56 6.70 7.32
C ARG A 40 4.32 5.55 6.36
N THR A 41 3.08 5.09 6.24
CA THR A 41 2.71 4.02 5.30
C THR A 41 3.05 4.43 3.87
N LEU A 42 2.79 5.68 3.48
CA LEU A 42 3.18 6.19 2.18
C LEU A 42 4.71 6.13 1.97
N SER A 43 5.49 6.52 2.98
CA SER A 43 6.96 6.43 2.91
C SER A 43 7.45 4.99 2.78
N GLU A 44 6.85 4.05 3.51
CA GLU A 44 7.19 2.62 3.41
C GLU A 44 6.80 2.05 2.02
N ALA A 45 5.67 2.48 1.46
CA ALA A 45 5.26 2.12 0.10
C ALA A 45 6.19 2.71 -0.97
N ASP A 46 6.63 3.95 -0.82
CA ASP A 46 7.62 4.58 -1.70
C ASP A 46 8.95 3.82 -1.70
N GLN A 47 9.41 3.39 -0.51
CA GLN A 47 10.64 2.59 -0.38
C GLN A 47 10.51 1.24 -1.07
N LEU A 48 9.38 0.53 -0.88
CA LEU A 48 9.14 -0.75 -1.54
C LEU A 48 9.10 -0.60 -3.07
N ALA A 49 8.41 0.43 -3.58
CA ALA A 49 8.35 0.71 -5.01
C ALA A 49 9.75 0.98 -5.60
N ALA A 50 10.61 1.70 -4.88
CA ALA A 50 11.99 1.92 -5.28
C ALA A 50 12.80 0.61 -5.33
N ARG A 51 12.64 -0.27 -4.33
CA ARG A 51 13.31 -1.58 -4.29
C ARG A 51 12.87 -2.53 -5.40
N ILE A 52 11.58 -2.53 -5.73
CA ILE A 52 11.08 -3.30 -6.88
C ILE A 52 11.70 -2.79 -8.17
N THR A 53 11.76 -1.47 -8.35
CA THR A 53 12.40 -0.87 -9.53
C THR A 53 13.88 -1.27 -9.61
N GLU A 54 14.60 -1.21 -8.49
CA GLU A 54 16.01 -1.61 -8.41
C GLU A 54 16.19 -3.10 -8.77
N LEU A 55 15.35 -3.98 -8.24
CA LEU A 55 15.40 -5.42 -8.54
C LEU A 55 15.14 -5.71 -10.02
N ARG A 56 14.18 -5.01 -10.64
CA ARG A 56 13.91 -5.14 -12.09
C ARG A 56 15.10 -4.69 -12.93
N GLU A 57 15.76 -3.60 -12.55
CA GLU A 57 16.97 -3.12 -13.24
C GLU A 57 18.16 -4.06 -13.07
N ILE A 58 18.31 -4.70 -11.91
CA ILE A 58 19.32 -5.76 -11.70
C ILE A 58 19.06 -6.93 -12.66
N GLY A 59 17.80 -7.40 -12.73
CA GLY A 59 17.42 -8.51 -13.63
C GLY A 59 17.68 -8.23 -15.11
N LYS A 60 17.57 -6.96 -15.54
CA LYS A 60 17.92 -6.54 -16.92
C LYS A 60 19.42 -6.55 -17.19
N LYS A 61 20.25 -6.21 -16.20
CA LYS A 61 21.71 -6.13 -16.36
C LYS A 61 22.39 -7.49 -16.27
N ALA A 62 21.87 -8.39 -15.46
CA ALA A 62 22.36 -9.74 -15.31
C ALA A 62 21.16 -10.71 -15.16
N PRO A 63 20.95 -11.64 -16.10
CA PRO A 63 19.86 -12.59 -16.00
C PRO A 63 20.02 -13.42 -14.72
N LEU A 64 18.93 -13.54 -13.96
CA LEU A 64 18.88 -14.40 -12.77
C LEU A 64 18.94 -15.87 -13.18
N LEU A 65 19.33 -16.74 -12.24
CA LEU A 65 19.19 -18.18 -12.48
C LEU A 65 17.70 -18.52 -12.64
N PRO A 66 17.28 -19.30 -13.66
CA PRO A 66 15.88 -19.60 -13.90
C PRO A 66 15.15 -20.20 -12.70
N GLU A 67 15.80 -21.07 -11.94
CA GLU A 67 15.24 -21.70 -10.73
C GLU A 67 15.05 -20.69 -9.61
N PHE A 68 15.98 -19.75 -9.47
CA PHE A 68 15.87 -18.66 -8.50
C PHE A 68 14.74 -17.70 -8.87
N GLU A 69 14.65 -17.34 -10.16
CA GLU A 69 13.59 -16.48 -10.67
C GLU A 69 12.21 -17.11 -10.44
N ALA A 70 12.05 -18.40 -10.75
CA ALA A 70 10.81 -19.13 -10.53
C ALA A 70 10.45 -19.22 -9.03
N ALA A 71 11.43 -19.48 -8.16
CA ALA A 71 11.22 -19.52 -6.72
C ALA A 71 10.80 -18.15 -6.16
N LEU A 72 11.49 -17.08 -6.56
CA LEU A 72 11.18 -15.72 -6.13
C LEU A 72 9.82 -15.27 -6.66
N ALA A 73 9.51 -15.53 -7.94
CA ALA A 73 8.22 -15.24 -8.54
C ALA A 73 7.10 -15.98 -7.78
N LYS A 74 7.31 -17.25 -7.43
CA LYS A 74 6.34 -18.02 -6.63
C LYS A 74 6.14 -17.46 -5.23
N VAL A 75 7.21 -17.17 -4.50
CA VAL A 75 7.11 -16.61 -3.13
C VAL A 75 6.37 -15.27 -3.16
N LEU A 76 6.72 -14.39 -4.11
CA LEU A 76 6.05 -13.10 -4.26
C LEU A 76 4.57 -13.28 -4.69
N ALA A 77 4.29 -14.20 -5.61
CA ALA A 77 2.93 -14.51 -6.06
C ALA A 77 2.04 -15.07 -4.92
N ASP A 78 2.61 -15.89 -4.04
CA ASP A 78 1.91 -16.46 -2.88
C ASP A 78 1.57 -15.38 -1.83
N HIS A 79 2.38 -14.32 -1.73
CA HIS A 79 2.12 -13.18 -0.85
C HIS A 79 1.12 -12.17 -1.43
N THR A 80 0.90 -12.20 -2.75
CA THR A 80 0.01 -11.26 -3.45
C THR A 80 -1.45 -11.74 -3.56
N ALA A 81 -1.88 -12.78 -2.83
CA ALA A 81 -3.27 -13.24 -2.87
C ALA A 81 -4.26 -12.07 -2.64
N VAL A 82 -4.99 -11.75 -3.71
CA VAL A 82 -5.64 -10.47 -3.99
C VAL A 82 -6.99 -10.33 -3.27
N GLU A 83 -7.05 -9.55 -2.20
CA GLU A 83 -8.20 -8.62 -2.03
C GLU A 83 -7.84 -7.38 -2.84
N ARG A 84 -8.47 -7.24 -4.01
CA ARG A 84 -8.06 -6.23 -4.99
C ARG A 84 -8.32 -4.84 -4.44
N VAL A 85 -7.25 -4.06 -4.30
CA VAL A 85 -7.27 -2.64 -4.01
C VAL A 85 -8.15 -1.93 -5.03
N SER A 86 -9.42 -1.74 -4.68
CA SER A 86 -10.39 -1.06 -5.51
C SER A 86 -10.40 0.43 -5.15
N ARG A 87 -10.24 1.30 -6.16
CA ARG A 87 -10.39 2.75 -5.99
C ARG A 87 -11.85 3.15 -5.73
N THR A 88 -12.80 2.29 -6.06
CA THR A 88 -14.22 2.49 -5.79
C THR A 88 -14.58 1.68 -4.56
N SER A 89 -14.70 2.40 -3.44
CA SER A 89 -15.14 2.12 -2.06
C SER A 89 -16.08 0.96 -1.72
N ALA A 90 -16.44 0.08 -2.65
CA ALA A 90 -17.11 -1.14 -2.29
C ALA A 90 -16.10 -2.13 -1.75
N ARG A 91 -16.08 -2.30 -0.43
CA ARG A 91 -15.70 -3.56 0.20
C ARG A 91 -16.28 -4.69 -0.68
N TYR A 92 -15.41 -5.40 -1.40
CA TYR A 92 -15.72 -6.59 -2.20
C TYR A 92 -16.44 -6.45 -3.57
N SER A 93 -16.87 -5.28 -4.06
CA SER A 93 -17.54 -5.22 -5.38
C SER A 93 -16.58 -4.90 -6.53
N ASN A 94 -15.69 -5.86 -6.85
CA ASN A 94 -15.18 -6.06 -8.22
C ASN A 94 -14.65 -7.49 -8.45
N LEU A 95 -15.18 -8.47 -7.70
CA LEU A 95 -14.97 -9.90 -7.99
C LEU A 95 -16.11 -10.51 -8.84
N GLY A 96 -17.03 -9.71 -9.39
CA GLY A 96 -18.17 -10.26 -10.15
C GLY A 96 -18.91 -9.39 -11.17
N GLN A 97 -18.58 -8.09 -11.34
CA GLN A 97 -19.33 -7.22 -12.27
C GLN A 97 -18.48 -6.50 -13.32
N GLY A 98 -17.28 -7.01 -13.58
CA GLY A 98 -16.58 -6.74 -14.83
C GLY A 98 -16.37 -8.03 -15.59
N ARG A 99 -17.34 -8.46 -16.42
CA ARG A 99 -17.13 -9.52 -17.43
C ARG A 99 -15.98 -9.21 -18.41
N GLN A 100 -15.41 -8.00 -18.36
CA GLN A 100 -14.17 -7.60 -19.04
C GLN A 100 -12.96 -7.38 -18.13
N VAL A 101 -13.18 -7.19 -16.82
CA VAL A 101 -12.09 -7.11 -15.84
C VAL A 101 -11.53 -8.51 -15.57
N ASP A 102 -12.35 -9.55 -15.64
CA ASP A 102 -11.99 -10.94 -15.27
C ASP A 102 -11.09 -11.69 -16.27
N ARG A 103 -10.78 -11.15 -17.45
CA ARG A 103 -9.97 -11.88 -18.46
C ARG A 103 -8.53 -11.36 -18.62
N ASN A 104 -8.27 -10.10 -18.31
CA ASN A 104 -6.93 -9.49 -18.39
C ASN A 104 -6.31 -9.18 -17.02
N MET A 105 -7.08 -9.31 -15.95
CA MET A 105 -6.62 -9.42 -14.58
C MET A 105 -6.02 -10.82 -14.27
N GLY A 106 -5.80 -11.61 -15.32
CA GLY A 106 -5.48 -13.03 -15.32
C GLY A 106 -4.08 -13.29 -14.82
N LYS A 107 -3.93 -14.43 -14.13
CA LYS A 107 -2.69 -15.11 -13.71
C LYS A 107 -1.55 -14.15 -13.34
N PHE A 108 -1.17 -14.13 -12.06
CA PHE A 108 0.19 -13.71 -11.68
C PHE A 108 1.15 -14.25 -12.73
N GLY A 109 1.98 -13.35 -13.23
CA GLY A 109 2.81 -13.67 -14.36
C GLY A 109 3.61 -14.95 -14.16
N GLN A 110 3.91 -15.63 -15.25
CA GLN A 110 4.67 -16.88 -15.15
C GLN A 110 6.14 -16.64 -14.81
N ASN A 111 6.59 -15.39 -14.93
CA ASN A 111 7.96 -14.96 -14.68
C ASN A 111 8.00 -13.82 -13.64
N LEU A 112 9.19 -13.54 -13.13
CA LEU A 112 9.40 -12.57 -12.06
C LEU A 112 9.08 -11.14 -12.50
N ASP A 113 9.38 -10.76 -13.75
CA ASP A 113 9.13 -9.39 -14.21
C ASP A 113 7.63 -9.04 -14.21
N GLU A 114 6.79 -9.97 -14.67
CA GLU A 114 5.34 -9.80 -14.65
C GLU A 114 4.79 -9.73 -13.21
N VAL A 115 5.31 -10.53 -12.28
CA VAL A 115 4.95 -10.46 -10.85
C VAL A 115 5.36 -9.11 -10.25
N LEU A 116 6.59 -8.67 -10.50
CA LEU A 116 7.08 -7.38 -10.01
C LEU A 116 6.31 -6.20 -10.62
N ALA A 117 5.93 -6.28 -11.89
CA ALA A 117 5.11 -5.27 -12.56
C ALA A 117 3.70 -5.19 -11.95
N ALA A 118 3.08 -6.33 -11.62
CA ALA A 118 1.79 -6.36 -10.94
C ALA A 118 1.87 -5.72 -9.53
N ILE A 119 2.87 -6.11 -8.73
CA ILE A 119 3.11 -5.51 -7.41
C ILE A 119 3.33 -4.00 -7.53
N GLN A 120 4.10 -3.56 -8.52
CA GLN A 120 4.37 -2.14 -8.75
C GLN A 120 3.09 -1.36 -9.09
N PHE A 121 2.20 -1.95 -9.90
CA PHE A 121 0.90 -1.36 -10.21
C PHE A 121 0.01 -1.23 -8.96
N ASP A 122 -0.10 -2.29 -8.15
CA ASP A 122 -0.89 -2.26 -6.92
C ASP A 122 -0.35 -1.23 -5.93
N LEU A 123 0.98 -1.15 -5.76
CA LEU A 123 1.61 -0.15 -4.92
C LEU A 123 1.36 1.28 -5.42
N GLN A 124 1.28 1.49 -6.73
CA GLN A 124 0.94 2.79 -7.27
C GLN A 124 -0.48 3.21 -6.85
N LEU A 125 -1.45 2.30 -6.90
CA LEU A 125 -2.83 2.57 -6.45
C LEU A 125 -2.88 2.92 -4.96
N VAL A 126 -2.16 2.15 -4.12
CA VAL A 126 -2.05 2.42 -2.69
C VAL A 126 -1.44 3.80 -2.45
N ARG A 127 -0.32 4.12 -3.11
CA ARG A 127 0.37 5.42 -2.96
C ARG A 127 -0.52 6.59 -3.35
N ASP A 128 -1.26 6.48 -4.45
CA ASP A 128 -2.13 7.55 -4.92
C ASP A 128 -3.30 7.78 -3.95
N ASN A 129 -3.92 6.71 -3.44
CA ASN A 129 -4.97 6.83 -2.44
C ASN A 129 -4.44 7.40 -1.10
N LEU A 130 -3.25 6.97 -0.65
CA LEU A 130 -2.64 7.51 0.57
C LEU A 130 -2.30 8.99 0.41
N ARG A 131 -1.80 9.43 -0.76
CA ARG A 131 -1.53 10.85 -1.05
C ARG A 131 -2.79 11.70 -1.01
N GLU A 132 -3.86 11.21 -1.63
CA GLU A 132 -5.17 11.86 -1.61
C GLU A 132 -5.69 11.98 -0.17
N THR A 133 -5.68 10.89 0.58
CA THR A 133 -6.09 10.84 1.99
C THR A 133 -5.28 11.80 2.86
N ILE A 134 -3.96 11.84 2.69
CA ILE A 134 -3.06 12.77 3.40
C ILE A 134 -3.38 14.23 3.06
N SER A 135 -3.67 14.51 1.79
CA SER A 135 -4.02 15.86 1.34
C SER A 135 -5.31 16.33 1.99
N GLU A 136 -6.34 15.48 2.02
CA GLU A 136 -7.60 15.81 2.69
C GLU A 136 -7.45 15.91 4.21
N PHE A 137 -6.68 15.04 4.86
CA PHE A 137 -6.38 15.18 6.29
C PHE A 137 -5.78 16.54 6.61
N ARG A 138 -4.88 17.06 5.76
CA ARG A 138 -4.27 18.39 5.97
C ARG A 138 -5.32 19.50 5.88
N LYS A 139 -6.19 19.47 4.87
CA LYS A 139 -7.29 20.45 4.72
C LYS A 139 -8.24 20.40 5.91
N VAL A 140 -8.66 19.21 6.32
CA VAL A 140 -9.59 19.01 7.44
C VAL A 140 -8.95 19.36 8.79
N SER A 141 -7.63 19.19 8.93
CA SER A 141 -6.93 19.56 10.16
C SER A 141 -7.03 21.06 10.46
N GLU A 142 -7.03 21.92 9.45
CA GLU A 142 -7.25 23.36 9.62
C GLU A 142 -8.66 23.64 10.17
N VAL A 143 -9.68 23.03 9.56
CA VAL A 143 -11.08 23.15 10.02
C VAL A 143 -11.27 22.61 11.43
N ALA A 144 -10.62 21.49 11.78
CA ALA A 144 -10.64 20.91 13.12
C ALA A 144 -9.93 21.79 14.17
N ASN A 145 -8.87 22.53 13.78
CA ASN A 145 -8.22 23.50 14.64
C ASN A 145 -9.11 24.72 14.93
N GLU A 146 -10.01 25.05 14.02
CA GLU A 146 -10.98 26.13 14.19
C GLU A 146 -12.21 25.69 14.99
N GLY A 147 -12.50 24.38 15.03
CA GLY A 147 -13.66 23.81 15.70
C GLY A 147 -14.89 23.74 14.79
N GLY A 148 -14.67 23.52 13.48
CA GLY A 148 -15.72 23.32 12.49
C GLY A 148 -15.79 21.90 11.93
N LEU A 149 -15.07 20.94 12.52
CA LEU A 149 -15.00 19.57 12.01
C LEU A 149 -16.37 18.88 12.08
N ALA A 150 -17.08 18.97 13.19
CA ALA A 150 -18.37 18.32 13.34
C ALA A 150 -19.36 18.86 12.31
N ALA A 151 -19.37 20.17 12.09
CA ALA A 151 -20.18 20.81 11.06
C ALA A 151 -19.81 20.31 9.65
N LEU A 152 -18.51 20.22 9.35
CA LEU A 152 -18.03 19.73 8.06
C LEU A 152 -18.48 18.28 7.79
N ILE A 153 -18.26 17.39 8.76
CA ILE A 153 -18.57 15.95 8.64
C ILE A 153 -20.08 15.72 8.59
N LEU A 154 -20.84 16.31 9.52
CA LEU A 154 -22.30 16.13 9.59
C LEU A 154 -23.05 16.79 8.43
N SER A 155 -22.43 17.73 7.72
CA SER A 155 -23.03 18.32 6.52
C SER A 155 -23.19 17.32 5.37
N GLY A 156 -22.45 16.21 5.39
CA GLY A 156 -22.39 15.23 4.29
C GLY A 156 -21.81 15.80 2.98
N ARG A 157 -21.29 17.03 2.99
CA ARG A 157 -20.71 17.69 1.81
C ARG A 157 -19.24 17.36 1.61
N ALA A 158 -18.59 16.82 2.64
CA ALA A 158 -17.21 16.39 2.57
C ALA A 158 -17.16 14.88 2.33
N SER A 159 -16.46 14.45 1.27
CA SER A 159 -16.12 13.04 1.02
C SER A 159 -15.03 12.50 1.95
N PHE A 160 -14.72 13.25 3.02
CA PHE A 160 -13.60 12.97 3.90
C PHE A 160 -13.78 11.67 4.68
N PRO A 161 -14.94 11.36 5.31
CA PRO A 161 -15.14 10.10 6.00
C PRO A 161 -14.91 8.88 5.08
N GLU A 162 -15.42 8.92 3.86
CA GLU A 162 -15.26 7.84 2.88
C GLU A 162 -13.79 7.65 2.50
N LEU A 163 -13.06 8.74 2.29
CA LEU A 163 -11.63 8.72 2.00
C LEU A 163 -10.80 8.18 3.18
N VAL A 164 -11.16 8.53 4.42
CA VAL A 164 -10.50 8.01 5.62
C VAL A 164 -10.68 6.49 5.71
N MET A 165 -11.91 5.99 5.57
CA MET A 165 -12.19 4.55 5.58
C MET A 165 -11.44 3.82 4.46
N GLN A 166 -11.47 4.37 3.25
CA GLN A 166 -10.76 3.78 2.11
C GLN A 166 -9.25 3.76 2.36
N GLY A 167 -8.69 4.86 2.86
CA GLY A 167 -7.28 4.92 3.20
C GLY A 167 -6.89 3.93 4.29
N GLU A 168 -7.75 3.70 5.28
CA GLU A 168 -7.53 2.70 6.33
C GLU A 168 -7.45 1.29 5.75
N ASP A 169 -8.40 0.93 4.88
CA ASP A 169 -8.43 -0.35 4.18
C ASP A 169 -7.15 -0.53 3.31
N MET A 170 -6.73 0.52 2.60
CA MET A 170 -5.50 0.50 1.78
C MET A 170 -4.23 0.35 2.61
N MET A 171 -4.14 1.08 3.73
CA MET A 171 -3.01 0.97 4.63
C MET A 171 -2.94 -0.43 5.25
N THR A 172 -4.07 -0.99 5.68
CA THR A 172 -4.15 -2.34 6.25
C THR A 172 -3.73 -3.39 5.22
N THR A 173 -4.22 -3.26 3.99
CA THR A 173 -3.84 -4.12 2.87
C THR A 173 -2.33 -4.03 2.60
N PHE A 174 -1.78 -2.81 2.52
CA PHE A 174 -0.35 -2.59 2.35
C PHE A 174 0.47 -3.29 3.44
N ILE A 175 0.16 -3.04 4.72
CA ILE A 175 0.93 -3.57 5.84
C ILE A 175 0.86 -5.10 5.87
N ARG A 176 -0.32 -5.67 5.62
CA ARG A 176 -0.56 -7.11 5.69
C ARG A 176 0.13 -7.89 4.57
N PHE A 177 0.07 -7.38 3.34
CA PHE A 177 0.49 -8.14 2.16
C PHE A 177 1.83 -7.68 1.59
N TYR A 178 2.07 -6.37 1.54
CA TYR A 178 3.25 -5.80 0.90
C TYR A 178 4.35 -5.40 1.88
N GLY A 179 3.97 -4.97 3.08
CA GLY A 179 4.87 -4.43 4.09
C GLY A 179 5.95 -5.43 4.49
N LEU A 180 5.64 -6.33 5.43
CA LEU A 180 6.67 -7.20 6.01
C LEU A 180 7.18 -8.26 5.01
N ALA A 181 6.27 -8.96 4.33
CA ALA A 181 6.62 -10.14 3.53
C ALA A 181 7.37 -9.78 2.24
N CYS A 182 6.82 -8.89 1.41
CA CYS A 182 7.45 -8.50 0.15
C CYS A 182 8.73 -7.69 0.38
N MET A 183 8.74 -6.74 1.32
CA MET A 183 9.95 -5.96 1.60
C MET A 183 11.08 -6.83 2.14
N THR A 184 10.82 -7.76 3.08
CA THR A 184 11.86 -8.66 3.60
C THR A 184 12.37 -9.60 2.52
N THR A 185 11.49 -10.16 1.69
CA THR A 185 11.88 -11.07 0.60
C THR A 185 12.75 -10.37 -0.44
N ILE A 186 12.38 -9.15 -0.85
CA ILE A 186 13.13 -8.36 -1.82
C ILE A 186 14.47 -7.92 -1.22
N VAL A 187 14.49 -7.42 0.01
CA VAL A 187 15.75 -7.00 0.67
C VAL A 187 16.69 -8.18 0.87
N ALA A 188 16.19 -9.34 1.33
CA ALA A 188 16.99 -10.55 1.47
C ALA A 188 17.56 -11.00 0.13
N THR A 189 16.74 -10.98 -0.93
CA THR A 189 17.20 -11.23 -2.30
C THR A 189 18.34 -10.28 -2.69
N MET A 190 18.17 -8.98 -2.48
CA MET A 190 19.19 -7.99 -2.85
C MET A 190 20.47 -8.09 -2.01
N GLN A 191 20.39 -8.56 -0.77
CA GLN A 191 21.56 -8.80 0.09
C GLN A 191 22.35 -10.05 -0.28
N VAL A 192 21.69 -11.10 -0.77
CA VAL A 192 22.36 -12.28 -1.35
C VAL A 192 23.00 -11.93 -2.70
N TYR A 193 22.44 -10.94 -3.42
CA TYR A 193 22.85 -10.59 -4.79
C TYR A 193 23.26 -9.11 -5.02
N PRO A 194 24.10 -8.47 -4.19
CA PRO A 194 24.39 -7.04 -4.28
C PRO A 194 25.31 -6.64 -5.46
N LYS A 195 25.94 -7.61 -6.14
CA LYS A 195 26.95 -7.36 -7.19
C LYS A 195 26.64 -8.02 -8.55
N GLY A 196 25.44 -8.57 -8.74
CA GLY A 196 25.23 -9.51 -9.84
C GLY A 196 25.95 -10.83 -9.59
N LEU A 197 25.55 -11.89 -10.31
CA LEU A 197 25.92 -13.30 -10.04
C LEU A 197 27.37 -13.66 -10.40
N GLU A 198 28.33 -12.76 -10.18
CA GLU A 198 29.75 -12.93 -10.52
C GLU A 198 30.40 -14.13 -9.81
N PHE A 199 29.84 -14.55 -8.68
CA PHE A 199 30.33 -15.64 -7.82
C PHE A 199 29.65 -16.99 -8.06
N LEU A 200 28.56 -17.05 -8.84
CA LEU A 200 27.99 -18.32 -9.25
C LEU A 200 28.69 -18.79 -10.53
N PRO A 201 29.12 -20.07 -10.61
CA PRO A 201 29.71 -20.60 -11.81
C PRO A 201 28.70 -20.43 -12.96
N GLN A 202 29.06 -19.59 -13.93
CA GLN A 202 28.26 -19.41 -15.14
C GLN A 202 28.08 -20.79 -15.79
N PRO A 203 26.86 -21.18 -16.17
CA PRO A 203 26.66 -22.44 -16.89
C PRO A 203 27.53 -22.38 -18.16
N LYS A 204 28.40 -23.37 -18.34
CA LYS A 204 29.19 -23.51 -19.56
C LYS A 204 28.19 -23.55 -20.72
N ARG A 205 28.13 -22.48 -21.52
CA ARG A 205 27.35 -22.47 -22.76
C ARG A 205 27.83 -23.65 -23.60
N LYS A 206 26.93 -24.60 -23.84
CA LYS A 206 27.14 -25.70 -24.80
C LYS A 206 26.86 -25.20 -26.20
#